data_AF-A0A6G1G876-F1
#
_entry.id   AF-A0A6G1G876-F1
#
_cell.length_a   1.000
_cell.length_b   1.000
_cell.length_c   1.000
_cell.angle_alpha   90.00
_cell.angle_beta   90.00
_cell.angle_gamma   90.00
#
_symmetry.space_group_name_H-M   'P 1'
#
loop_
_entity.id
_entity.type
_entity.pdbx_description
1 polymer ?
#
loop_
_entity_poly.entity_id
_entity_poly.type
_entity_poly.pdbx_seq_one_letter_code
_entity_poly.pdbx_strand_id
1 'polypeptide(L)'
;MAPPATFATSLLQISKARFLLLALLLCVFFFWTLRPADESWADYTWSSTHVEVPKVPLEAHIMSKCPDARDCLEYLVLPAMAQVSNRVDFQLSYIGTPTNHNDGIECMHGETECLGNIVELCAANLYPDPKRYLGFTMCLSKQYQLIPDRDLIADCALEYGLSFERLNECMSQEDGAYGMGLLRSSVERSAEANVTYSCTIRLNEEIRCVRDDGTWKQCERGSSVESLIADIDDIYNKLETPPTTSGVPGER
;
A
#
# COMPACT_ATOMS: atom_id res chain seq x y z
N MET A 1 -69.27 58.79 10.08
CA MET A 1 -69.33 57.31 10.01
C MET A 1 -67.89 56.82 10.06
N ALA A 2 -67.51 56.11 11.12
CA ALA A 2 -66.22 55.44 11.27
C ALA A 2 -66.50 53.95 11.56
N PRO A 3 -65.70 53.00 11.04
CA PRO A 3 -65.69 51.64 11.55
C PRO A 3 -64.48 51.41 12.48
N PRO A 4 -64.54 50.40 13.38
CA PRO A 4 -63.59 50.22 14.47
C PRO A 4 -62.41 49.32 14.10
N ALA A 5 -61.31 49.49 14.83
CA ALA A 5 -60.13 48.66 14.80
C ALA A 5 -60.40 47.27 15.42
N THR A 6 -59.87 46.21 14.80
CA THR A 6 -59.95 44.83 15.33
C THR A 6 -58.58 44.36 15.81
N PHE A 7 -58.41 44.34 17.14
CA PHE A 7 -57.36 43.63 17.89
C PHE A 7 -57.74 42.14 17.98
N ALA A 8 -57.24 41.27 17.10
CA ALA A 8 -57.49 39.83 17.22
C ALA A 8 -56.48 38.94 16.47
N THR A 9 -55.17 39.17 16.62
CA THR A 9 -54.16 38.28 16.02
C THR A 9 -52.99 37.88 16.94
N SER A 10 -52.81 38.57 18.08
CA SER A 10 -51.62 38.34 18.93
C SER A 10 -51.75 37.18 19.93
N LEU A 11 -52.96 36.75 20.31
CA LEU A 11 -53.13 35.76 21.40
C LEU A 11 -52.95 34.30 20.94
N LEU A 12 -53.21 33.99 19.66
CA LEU A 12 -53.21 32.61 19.15
C LEU A 12 -51.80 32.10 18.76
N GLN A 13 -50.85 32.99 18.45
CA GLN A 13 -49.45 32.62 18.20
C GLN A 13 -48.68 32.36 19.50
N ILE A 14 -49.00 33.09 20.58
CA ILE A 14 -48.35 32.95 21.89
C ILE A 14 -48.70 31.59 22.52
N SER A 15 -49.90 31.05 22.28
CA SER A 15 -50.31 29.75 22.81
C SER A 15 -49.55 28.58 22.17
N LYS A 16 -49.34 28.61 20.84
CA LYS A 16 -48.59 27.57 20.12
C LYS A 16 -47.11 27.54 20.51
N ALA A 17 -46.48 28.72 20.62
CA ALA A 17 -45.08 28.82 21.05
C ALA A 17 -44.87 28.33 22.49
N ARG A 18 -45.82 28.61 23.39
CA ARG A 18 -45.80 28.12 24.78
C ARG A 18 -45.97 26.61 24.87
N PHE A 19 -46.86 26.02 24.06
CA PHE A 19 -47.02 24.55 24.01
C PHE A 19 -45.76 23.84 23.49
N LEU A 20 -45.09 24.39 22.47
CA LEU A 20 -43.83 23.85 21.97
C LEU A 20 -42.69 23.96 22.99
N LEU A 21 -42.57 25.08 23.69
CA LEU A 21 -41.57 25.27 24.74
C LEU A 21 -41.81 24.33 25.94
N LEU A 22 -43.06 24.16 26.37
CA LEU A 22 -43.42 23.22 27.44
C LEU A 22 -43.14 21.77 27.06
N ALA A 23 -43.42 21.37 25.80
CA ALA A 23 -43.12 20.03 25.31
C ALA A 23 -41.59 19.78 25.25
N LEU A 24 -40.81 20.76 24.80
CA LEU A 24 -39.35 20.66 24.75
C LEU A 24 -38.74 20.55 26.16
N LEU A 25 -39.22 21.35 27.12
CA LEU A 25 -38.77 21.28 28.51
C LEU A 25 -39.12 19.95 29.18
N LEU A 26 -40.31 19.39 28.89
CA LEU A 26 -40.71 18.06 29.37
C LEU A 26 -39.85 16.94 28.77
N CYS A 27 -39.51 17.01 27.47
CA CYS A 27 -38.62 16.05 26.83
C CYS A 27 -37.20 16.10 27.42
N VAL A 28 -36.66 17.29 27.65
CA VAL A 28 -35.34 17.45 28.28
C VAL A 28 -35.35 16.95 29.72
N PHE A 29 -36.42 17.20 30.48
CA PHE A 29 -36.58 16.69 31.83
C PHE A 29 -36.67 15.16 31.87
N PHE A 30 -37.47 14.55 30.99
CA PHE A 30 -37.55 13.07 30.88
C PHE A 30 -36.23 12.44 30.43
N PHE A 31 -35.48 13.07 29.52
CA PHE A 31 -34.14 12.63 29.14
C PHE A 31 -33.12 12.73 30.28
N TRP A 32 -33.28 13.71 31.18
CA TRP A 32 -32.43 13.85 32.36
C TRP A 32 -32.81 12.88 33.49
N THR A 33 -34.10 12.60 33.69
CA THR A 33 -34.56 11.71 34.77
C THR A 33 -34.51 10.23 34.41
N LEU A 34 -34.46 9.87 33.12
CA LEU A 34 -34.27 8.50 32.63
C LEU A 34 -32.81 8.20 32.25
N ARG A 35 -31.84 8.92 32.83
CA ARG A 35 -30.45 8.51 32.74
C ARG A 35 -30.27 7.34 33.72
N PRO A 36 -30.06 6.10 33.25
CA PRO A 36 -29.82 4.98 34.15
C PRO A 36 -28.63 5.30 35.04
N ALA A 37 -28.80 5.05 36.34
CA ALA A 37 -27.71 5.07 37.30
C ALA A 37 -26.59 4.17 36.79
N ASP A 38 -25.38 4.64 36.98
CA ASP A 38 -24.12 3.99 36.67
C ASP A 38 -24.09 2.52 37.10
N GLU A 39 -24.29 1.60 36.15
CA GLU A 39 -23.71 0.28 36.29
C GLU A 39 -22.21 0.45 36.17
N SER A 40 -21.55 0.37 37.32
CA SER A 40 -20.13 0.07 37.49
C SER A 40 -19.81 -1.26 36.83
N TRP A 41 -19.69 -1.30 35.50
CA TRP A 41 -18.91 -2.32 34.84
C TRP A 41 -17.45 -1.93 35.02
N ALA A 42 -16.78 -2.71 35.87
CA ALA A 42 -15.38 -2.60 36.15
C ALA A 42 -14.58 -2.44 34.86
N ASP A 43 -13.67 -1.47 34.88
CA ASP A 43 -12.52 -1.34 33.99
C ASP A 43 -11.72 -2.65 33.97
N TYR A 44 -12.17 -3.61 33.16
CA TYR A 44 -11.29 -4.58 32.56
C TYR A 44 -10.74 -3.91 31.30
N THR A 45 -9.80 -2.97 31.50
CA THR A 45 -8.95 -2.50 30.42
C THR A 45 -8.06 -3.68 30.02
N TRP A 46 -8.60 -4.59 29.20
CA TRP A 46 -7.79 -5.46 28.37
C TRP A 46 -7.04 -4.53 27.43
N SER A 47 -5.86 -4.10 27.90
CA SER A 47 -4.85 -3.48 27.07
C SER A 47 -4.44 -4.53 26.05
N SER A 48 -5.23 -4.63 24.97
CA SER A 48 -4.83 -5.28 23.75
C SER A 48 -3.72 -4.41 23.18
N THR A 49 -2.51 -4.57 23.70
CA THR A 49 -1.32 -4.28 22.94
C THR A 49 -1.46 -5.15 21.70
N HIS A 50 -2.00 -4.58 20.62
CA HIS A 50 -1.92 -5.17 19.31
C HIS A 50 -0.42 -5.26 19.01
N VAL A 51 0.18 -6.41 19.35
CA VAL A 51 1.51 -6.74 18.92
C VAL A 51 1.39 -6.90 17.41
N GLU A 52 1.79 -5.88 16.68
CA GLU A 52 1.83 -5.96 15.23
C GLU A 52 2.80 -7.07 14.87
N VAL A 53 2.29 -8.15 14.28
CA VAL A 53 3.11 -9.29 13.86
C VAL A 53 4.05 -8.77 12.77
N PRO A 54 5.38 -8.97 12.90
CA PRO A 54 6.32 -8.62 11.84
C PRO A 54 5.92 -9.28 10.52
N LYS A 55 5.96 -8.51 9.43
CA LYS A 55 5.64 -9.02 8.10
C LYS A 55 6.85 -9.71 7.47
N VAL A 56 6.59 -10.66 6.58
CA VAL A 56 7.64 -11.38 5.83
C VAL A 56 8.18 -10.48 4.71
N PRO A 57 9.50 -10.24 4.61
CA PRO A 57 10.07 -9.49 3.49
C PRO A 57 9.85 -10.25 2.17
N LEU A 58 9.20 -9.62 1.20
CA LEU A 58 9.01 -10.13 -0.15
C LEU A 58 9.41 -9.05 -1.15
N GLU A 59 10.36 -9.35 -2.03
CA GLU A 59 10.90 -8.36 -2.96
C GLU A 59 10.93 -8.92 -4.37
N ALA A 60 10.51 -8.12 -5.35
CA ALA A 60 10.72 -8.44 -6.76
C ALA A 60 11.69 -7.43 -7.38
N HIS A 61 12.77 -7.94 -7.95
CA HIS A 61 13.73 -7.16 -8.72
C HIS A 61 13.39 -7.22 -10.21
N ILE A 62 13.14 -6.07 -10.81
CA ILE A 62 12.63 -5.96 -12.16
C ILE A 62 13.34 -4.86 -12.98
N MET A 63 13.11 -4.88 -14.27
CA MET A 63 13.35 -3.77 -15.20
C MET A 63 12.02 -3.45 -15.89
N SER A 64 11.60 -2.19 -15.91
CA SER A 64 10.27 -1.77 -16.42
C SER A 64 9.99 -2.21 -17.87
N LYS A 65 11.04 -2.31 -18.70
CA LYS A 65 10.93 -2.75 -20.11
C LYS A 65 11.22 -4.24 -20.35
N CYS A 66 11.36 -5.04 -19.30
CA CYS A 66 11.67 -6.47 -19.43
C CYS A 66 10.41 -7.34 -19.62
N PRO A 67 10.32 -8.18 -20.67
CA PRO A 67 9.18 -9.09 -20.86
C PRO A 67 9.07 -10.15 -19.75
N ASP A 68 10.20 -10.61 -19.20
CA ASP A 68 10.19 -11.56 -18.08
C ASP A 68 9.66 -10.92 -16.79
N ALA A 69 9.87 -9.62 -16.58
CA ALA A 69 9.23 -8.88 -15.49
C ALA A 69 7.71 -8.88 -15.64
N ARG A 70 7.18 -8.55 -16.82
CA ARG A 70 5.73 -8.61 -17.09
C ARG A 70 5.16 -9.98 -16.70
N ASP A 71 5.73 -11.06 -17.24
CA ASP A 71 5.25 -12.41 -16.98
C ASP A 71 5.37 -12.82 -15.50
N CYS A 72 6.48 -12.43 -14.86
CA CYS A 72 6.70 -12.70 -13.44
C CYS A 72 5.65 -12.01 -12.56
N LEU A 73 5.36 -10.75 -12.86
CA LEU A 73 4.35 -9.97 -12.15
C LEU A 73 2.94 -10.56 -12.38
N GLU A 74 2.61 -10.87 -13.63
CA GLU A 74 1.29 -11.37 -14.03
C GLU A 74 1.00 -12.78 -13.50
N TYR A 75 1.96 -13.71 -13.63
CA TYR A 75 1.73 -15.12 -13.35
C TYR A 75 2.07 -15.55 -11.92
N LEU A 76 2.90 -14.78 -11.21
CA LEU A 76 3.37 -15.17 -9.87
C LEU A 76 3.09 -14.10 -8.81
N VAL A 77 3.63 -12.87 -8.98
CA VAL A 77 3.62 -11.86 -7.91
C VAL A 77 2.22 -11.35 -7.62
N LEU A 78 1.46 -10.89 -8.62
CA LEU A 78 0.12 -10.34 -8.40
C LEU A 78 -0.87 -11.37 -7.83
N PRO A 79 -0.98 -12.59 -8.38
CA PRO A 79 -1.88 -13.59 -7.81
C PRO A 79 -1.52 -13.97 -6.37
N ALA A 80 -0.23 -13.98 -6.02
CA ALA A 80 0.21 -14.21 -4.65
C ALA A 80 -0.15 -13.01 -3.75
N MET A 81 0.21 -11.79 -4.15
CA MET A 81 -0.05 -10.55 -3.40
C MET A 81 -1.54 -10.29 -3.14
N ALA A 82 -2.42 -10.71 -4.06
CA ALA A 82 -3.87 -10.68 -3.86
C ALA A 82 -4.32 -11.45 -2.60
N GLN A 83 -3.55 -12.47 -2.19
CA GLN A 83 -3.85 -13.30 -1.03
C GLN A 83 -2.99 -12.93 0.19
N VAL A 84 -1.72 -12.55 -0.01
CA VAL A 84 -0.73 -12.43 1.08
C VAL A 84 -0.36 -10.99 1.44
N SER A 85 -0.93 -9.96 0.81
CA SER A 85 -0.55 -8.55 1.03
C SER A 85 -0.60 -8.07 2.50
N ASN A 86 -1.40 -8.71 3.37
CA ASN A 86 -1.44 -8.40 4.80
C ASN A 86 -0.32 -9.05 5.62
N ARG A 87 0.36 -10.06 5.07
CA ARG A 87 1.40 -10.88 5.71
C ARG A 87 2.82 -10.50 5.29
N VAL A 88 2.96 -9.78 4.19
CA VAL A 88 4.27 -9.43 3.60
C VAL A 88 4.54 -7.94 3.64
N ASP A 89 5.82 -7.61 3.80
CA ASP A 89 6.38 -6.31 3.48
C ASP A 89 6.90 -6.40 2.04
N PHE A 90 6.11 -5.89 1.09
CA PHE A 90 6.40 -6.05 -0.33
C PHE A 90 7.15 -4.83 -0.88
N GLN A 91 8.20 -5.09 -1.66
CA GLN A 91 9.01 -4.08 -2.32
C GLN A 91 9.27 -4.43 -3.78
N LEU A 92 9.27 -3.42 -4.64
CA LEU A 92 9.86 -3.48 -5.98
C LEU A 92 11.24 -2.81 -5.96
N SER A 93 12.23 -3.52 -6.52
CA SER A 93 13.58 -3.01 -6.71
C SER A 93 13.99 -3.12 -8.17
N TYR A 94 14.88 -2.23 -8.62
CA TYR A 94 15.20 -2.08 -10.04
C TYR A 94 16.65 -2.42 -10.33
N ILE A 95 16.88 -3.03 -11.49
CA ILE A 95 18.22 -3.42 -11.95
C ILE A 95 18.74 -2.35 -12.92
N GLY A 96 20.03 -2.06 -12.82
CA GLY A 96 20.75 -1.13 -13.68
C GLY A 96 22.24 -1.15 -13.34
N THR A 97 23.02 -0.35 -14.03
CA THR A 97 24.47 -0.25 -13.83
C THR A 97 24.85 1.19 -13.51
N PRO A 98 25.48 1.47 -12.36
CA PRO A 98 26.02 2.80 -12.09
C PRO A 98 27.08 3.18 -13.12
N THR A 99 26.99 4.38 -13.65
CA THR A 99 27.99 4.94 -14.55
C THR A 99 29.16 5.53 -13.77
N ASN A 100 30.35 5.54 -14.38
CA ASN A 100 31.56 6.08 -13.75
C ASN A 100 31.58 7.63 -13.69
N HIS A 101 30.57 8.31 -14.24
CA HIS A 101 30.54 9.76 -14.40
C HIS A 101 29.14 10.31 -14.06
N ASN A 102 29.09 11.38 -13.24
CA ASN A 102 27.87 12.16 -12.94
C ASN A 102 26.73 11.37 -12.27
N ASP A 103 27.06 10.32 -11.52
CA ASP A 103 26.11 9.51 -10.76
C ASP A 103 24.94 8.92 -11.59
N GLY A 104 25.07 8.84 -12.91
CA GLY A 104 24.03 8.30 -13.80
C GLY A 104 23.87 6.79 -13.67
N ILE A 105 22.73 6.28 -14.14
CA ILE A 105 22.42 4.85 -14.23
C ILE A 105 22.22 4.46 -15.69
N GLU A 106 22.87 3.37 -16.11
CA GLU A 106 22.63 2.70 -17.38
C GLU A 106 21.64 1.54 -17.20
N CYS A 107 20.60 1.51 -18.03
CA CYS A 107 19.56 0.50 -18.03
C CYS A 107 19.68 -0.41 -19.26
N MET A 108 19.31 -1.70 -19.13
CA MET A 108 19.55 -2.70 -20.18
C MET A 108 18.80 -2.39 -21.48
N HIS A 109 17.56 -1.92 -21.38
CA HIS A 109 16.75 -1.52 -22.54
C HIS A 109 16.83 0.01 -22.82
N GLY A 110 17.91 0.65 -22.40
CA GLY A 110 18.21 2.06 -22.67
C GLY A 110 17.48 3.06 -21.78
N GLU A 111 17.61 4.35 -22.10
CA GLU A 111 17.14 5.47 -21.26
C GLU A 111 15.64 5.43 -20.96
N THR A 112 14.84 4.94 -21.91
CA THR A 112 13.38 4.78 -21.73
C THR A 112 13.02 3.81 -20.62
N GLU A 113 13.84 2.79 -20.36
CA GLU A 113 13.69 1.90 -19.21
C GLU A 113 14.03 2.63 -17.91
N CYS A 114 15.12 3.41 -17.88
CA CYS A 114 15.47 4.17 -16.69
C CYS A 114 14.35 5.13 -16.28
N LEU A 115 13.72 5.81 -17.24
CA LEU A 115 12.54 6.66 -16.98
C LEU A 115 11.33 5.83 -16.50
N GLY A 116 11.12 4.63 -17.04
CA GLY A 116 10.14 3.67 -16.57
C GLY A 116 10.37 3.24 -15.12
N ASN A 117 11.61 2.88 -14.79
CA ASN A 117 12.02 2.49 -13.44
C ASN A 117 11.78 3.66 -12.46
N ILE A 118 12.12 4.89 -12.86
CA ILE A 118 11.90 6.10 -12.04
C ILE A 118 10.40 6.34 -11.79
N VAL A 119 9.52 6.26 -12.80
CA VAL A 119 8.09 6.53 -12.60
C VAL A 119 7.44 5.48 -11.70
N GLU A 120 7.84 4.21 -11.82
CA GLU A 120 7.34 3.15 -10.95
C GLU A 120 7.87 3.28 -9.51
N LEU A 121 9.14 3.69 -9.31
CA LEU A 121 9.69 4.05 -7.99
C LEU A 121 8.98 5.25 -7.37
N CYS A 122 8.69 6.28 -8.16
CA CYS A 122 7.88 7.42 -7.74
C CYS A 122 6.48 6.99 -7.29
N ALA A 123 5.85 6.05 -8.02
CA ALA A 123 4.56 5.50 -7.62
C ALA A 123 4.64 4.77 -6.26
N ALA A 124 5.64 3.91 -6.06
CA ALA A 124 5.84 3.21 -4.79
C ALA A 124 6.09 4.18 -3.62
N ASN A 125 6.91 5.22 -3.83
CA ASN A 125 7.23 6.21 -2.81
C ASN A 125 6.04 7.11 -2.44
N LEU A 126 5.25 7.56 -3.42
CA LEU A 126 4.10 8.45 -3.19
C LEU A 126 2.85 7.70 -2.69
N TYR A 127 2.73 6.42 -3.02
CA TYR A 127 1.55 5.59 -2.74
C TYR A 127 1.98 4.24 -2.16
N PRO A 128 2.47 4.18 -0.90
CA PRO A 128 3.14 2.99 -0.34
C PRO A 128 2.22 1.78 -0.09
N ASP A 129 0.94 1.83 -0.51
CA ASP A 129 0.07 0.65 -0.56
C ASP A 129 0.39 -0.17 -1.81
N PRO A 130 0.93 -1.41 -1.69
CA PRO A 130 1.24 -2.28 -2.81
C PRO A 130 0.08 -2.47 -3.78
N LYS A 131 -1.17 -2.47 -3.30
CA LYS A 131 -2.33 -2.64 -4.19
C LYS A 131 -2.42 -1.57 -5.27
N ARG A 132 -1.86 -0.39 -5.01
CA ARG A 132 -1.87 0.75 -5.94
C ARG A 132 -0.64 0.76 -6.82
N TYR A 133 0.56 0.79 -6.23
CA TYR A 133 1.77 0.92 -7.02
C TYR A 133 2.11 -0.35 -7.81
N LEU A 134 1.88 -1.55 -7.26
CA LEU A 134 2.11 -2.81 -7.99
C LEU A 134 1.12 -2.98 -9.13
N GLY A 135 -0.13 -2.56 -8.93
CA GLY A 135 -1.15 -2.52 -9.98
C GLY A 135 -0.77 -1.57 -11.11
N PHE A 136 -0.31 -0.35 -10.76
CA PHE A 136 0.24 0.61 -11.72
C PHE A 136 1.42 0.03 -12.51
N THR A 137 2.42 -0.57 -11.83
CA THR A 137 3.57 -1.23 -12.47
C THR A 137 3.12 -2.35 -13.41
N MET A 138 2.12 -3.16 -13.04
CA MET A 138 1.59 -4.18 -13.93
C MET A 138 0.91 -3.59 -15.17
N CYS A 139 0.13 -2.52 -15.00
CA CYS A 139 -0.51 -1.86 -16.12
C CYS A 139 0.52 -1.36 -17.15
N LEU A 140 1.59 -0.73 -16.68
CA LEU A 140 2.71 -0.32 -17.54
C LEU A 140 3.37 -1.53 -18.21
N SER A 141 3.67 -2.58 -17.44
CA SER A 141 4.41 -3.74 -17.94
C SER A 141 3.63 -4.55 -19.00
N LYS A 142 2.29 -4.47 -19.05
CA LYS A 142 1.50 -5.04 -20.17
C LYS A 142 1.84 -4.41 -21.52
N GLN A 143 2.26 -3.15 -21.53
CA GLN A 143 2.65 -2.39 -22.73
C GLN A 143 4.09 -1.88 -22.60
N TYR A 144 4.97 -2.68 -22.00
CA TYR A 144 6.35 -2.30 -21.66
C TYR A 144 7.17 -1.69 -22.80
N GLN A 145 6.86 -2.03 -24.06
CA GLN A 145 7.54 -1.43 -25.22
C GLN A 145 7.28 0.08 -25.34
N LEU A 146 6.10 0.54 -24.91
CA LEU A 146 5.67 1.93 -25.01
C LEU A 146 6.20 2.81 -23.88
N ILE A 147 6.66 2.25 -22.76
CA ILE A 147 7.24 3.03 -21.65
C ILE A 147 8.40 3.92 -22.17
N PRO A 148 8.46 5.23 -21.82
CA PRO A 148 7.63 5.98 -20.87
C PRO A 148 6.57 6.86 -21.55
N ASP A 149 5.82 6.32 -22.51
CA ASP A 149 4.74 7.06 -23.18
C ASP A 149 3.81 7.72 -22.16
N ARG A 150 3.56 9.01 -22.36
CA ARG A 150 2.87 9.85 -21.40
C ARG A 150 1.40 9.45 -21.22
N ASP A 151 0.74 9.06 -22.31
CA ASP A 151 -0.66 8.69 -22.29
C ASP A 151 -0.82 7.33 -21.61
N LEU A 152 0.09 6.38 -21.88
CA LEU A 152 0.15 5.11 -21.13
C LEU A 152 0.31 5.33 -19.61
N ILE A 153 1.25 6.20 -19.21
CA ILE A 153 1.46 6.50 -17.78
C ILE A 153 0.22 7.15 -17.16
N ALA A 154 -0.43 8.08 -17.87
CA ALA A 154 -1.63 8.76 -17.39
C ALA A 154 -2.82 7.79 -17.23
N ASP A 155 -3.03 6.91 -18.21
CA ASP A 155 -4.10 5.91 -18.19
C ASP A 155 -3.90 4.90 -17.05
N CYS A 156 -2.68 4.36 -16.90
CA CYS A 156 -2.36 3.45 -15.80
C CYS A 156 -2.43 4.14 -14.43
N ALA A 157 -2.03 5.41 -14.34
CA ALA A 157 -2.17 6.17 -13.11
C ALA A 157 -3.65 6.33 -12.74
N LEU A 158 -4.50 6.67 -13.71
CA LEU A 158 -5.95 6.78 -13.51
C LEU A 158 -6.57 5.45 -13.04
N GLU A 159 -6.22 4.33 -13.68
CA GLU A 159 -6.77 3.00 -13.37
C GLU A 159 -6.54 2.60 -11.90
N TYR A 160 -5.36 2.89 -11.35
CA TYR A 160 -5.00 2.55 -9.96
C TYR A 160 -5.15 3.73 -8.98
N GLY A 161 -5.76 4.82 -9.45
CA GLY A 161 -6.08 6.01 -8.66
C GLY A 161 -4.87 6.84 -8.24
N LEU A 162 -3.76 6.77 -8.96
CA LEU A 162 -2.58 7.61 -8.75
C LEU A 162 -2.77 8.95 -9.47
N SER A 163 -2.27 10.04 -8.88
CA SER A 163 -2.21 11.33 -9.58
C SER A 163 -1.02 11.35 -10.54
N PHE A 164 -1.30 11.45 -11.83
CA PHE A 164 -0.29 11.65 -12.88
C PHE A 164 0.55 12.91 -12.63
N GLU A 165 -0.06 13.99 -12.16
CA GLU A 165 0.64 15.23 -11.82
C GLU A 165 1.68 15.00 -10.72
N ARG A 166 1.31 14.30 -9.64
CA ARG A 166 2.25 13.98 -8.54
C ARG A 166 3.37 13.06 -8.99
N LEU A 167 3.10 12.12 -9.90
CA LEU A 167 4.14 11.28 -10.50
C LEU A 167 5.13 12.14 -11.29
N ASN A 168 4.61 13.02 -12.15
CA ASN A 168 5.43 13.93 -12.95
C ASN A 168 6.25 14.89 -12.07
N GLU A 169 5.67 15.41 -10.99
CA GLU A 169 6.38 16.21 -9.98
C GLU A 169 7.53 15.42 -9.34
N CYS A 170 7.28 14.19 -8.90
CA CYS A 170 8.34 13.33 -8.34
C CYS A 170 9.47 13.06 -9.34
N MET A 171 9.14 12.80 -10.60
CA MET A 171 10.13 12.56 -11.66
C MET A 171 10.96 13.80 -11.99
N SER A 172 10.38 15.00 -11.88
CA SER A 172 11.00 16.27 -12.27
C SER A 172 11.56 17.08 -11.09
N GLN A 173 11.31 16.65 -9.87
CA GLN A 173 11.80 17.28 -8.65
C GLN A 173 13.33 17.40 -8.69
N GLU A 174 13.83 18.59 -8.31
CA GLU A 174 15.26 18.90 -8.28
C GLU A 174 15.92 18.68 -9.65
N ASP A 175 15.27 19.14 -10.72
CA ASP A 175 15.68 18.94 -12.11
C ASP A 175 15.88 17.44 -12.47
N GLY A 176 15.10 16.57 -11.82
CA GLY A 176 15.14 15.11 -11.98
C GLY A 176 16.13 14.39 -11.04
N ALA A 177 16.88 15.12 -10.21
CA ALA A 177 17.84 14.52 -9.29
C ALA A 177 17.16 13.62 -8.24
N TYR A 178 15.96 13.97 -7.78
CA TYR A 178 15.22 13.15 -6.82
C TYR A 178 14.84 11.78 -7.39
N GLY A 179 14.22 11.75 -8.57
CA GLY A 179 13.87 10.52 -9.26
C GLY A 179 15.09 9.67 -9.60
N MET A 180 16.17 10.29 -10.06
CA MET A 180 17.44 9.60 -10.30
C MET A 180 18.06 9.04 -9.01
N GLY A 181 17.91 9.74 -7.89
CA GLY A 181 18.32 9.27 -6.56
C GLY A 181 17.56 8.02 -6.13
N LEU A 182 16.23 7.99 -6.31
CA LEU A 182 15.41 6.79 -6.08
C LEU A 182 15.90 5.60 -6.92
N LEU A 183 16.16 5.84 -8.22
CA LEU A 183 16.66 4.80 -9.12
C LEU A 183 18.03 4.28 -8.66
N ARG A 184 18.96 5.17 -8.31
CA ARG A 184 20.29 4.79 -7.83
C ARG A 184 20.22 3.91 -6.60
N SER A 185 19.47 4.32 -5.57
CA SER A 185 19.32 3.52 -4.35
C SER A 185 18.69 2.16 -4.62
N SER A 186 17.74 2.09 -5.56
CA SER A 186 17.13 0.83 -5.97
C SER A 186 18.10 -0.10 -6.72
N VAL A 187 18.95 0.47 -7.58
CA VAL A 187 20.01 -0.26 -8.30
C VAL A 187 21.08 -0.77 -7.34
N GLU A 188 21.51 0.05 -6.38
CA GLU A 188 22.44 -0.34 -5.31
C GLU A 188 21.86 -1.49 -4.49
N ARG A 189 20.58 -1.41 -4.10
CA ARG A 189 19.87 -2.50 -3.41
C ARG A 189 19.90 -3.81 -4.20
N SER A 190 19.62 -3.76 -5.51
CA SER A 190 19.68 -4.94 -6.39
C SER A 190 21.11 -5.51 -6.50
N ALA A 191 22.12 -4.64 -6.55
CA ALA A 191 23.52 -5.04 -6.59
C ALA A 191 23.98 -5.71 -5.28
N GLU A 192 23.63 -5.13 -4.13
CA GLU A 192 23.90 -5.70 -2.79
C GLU A 192 23.21 -7.06 -2.60
N ALA A 193 22.02 -7.20 -3.17
CA ALA A 193 21.25 -8.43 -3.22
C ALA A 193 21.86 -9.50 -4.17
N ASN A 194 22.92 -9.18 -4.91
CA ASN A 194 23.53 -10.00 -5.96
C ASN A 194 22.53 -10.41 -7.06
N VAL A 195 21.59 -9.52 -7.39
CA VAL A 195 20.56 -9.77 -8.39
C VAL A 195 20.96 -9.18 -9.74
N THR A 196 21.00 -10.03 -10.78
CA THR A 196 21.37 -9.62 -12.14
C THR A 196 20.28 -9.89 -13.18
N TYR A 197 19.23 -10.62 -12.82
CA TYR A 197 18.16 -11.01 -13.75
C TYR A 197 16.83 -10.36 -13.36
N SER A 198 16.18 -9.75 -14.34
CA SER A 198 14.78 -9.36 -14.24
C SER A 198 13.96 -10.46 -14.91
N CYS A 199 13.06 -11.17 -14.23
CA CYS A 199 12.58 -10.97 -12.86
C CYS A 199 13.30 -11.87 -11.85
N THR A 200 13.68 -11.33 -10.68
CA THR A 200 14.11 -12.15 -9.53
C THR A 200 13.22 -11.88 -8.33
N ILE A 201 12.60 -12.93 -7.79
CA ILE A 201 11.85 -12.88 -6.54
C ILE A 201 12.76 -13.27 -5.39
N ARG A 202 12.81 -12.43 -4.36
CA ARG A 202 13.42 -12.74 -3.07
C ARG A 202 12.35 -12.88 -2.00
N LEU A 203 12.52 -13.88 -1.15
CA LEU A 203 11.68 -14.12 0.01
C LEU A 203 12.59 -14.21 1.24
N ASN A 204 12.34 -13.36 2.24
CA ASN A 204 13.14 -13.30 3.46
C ASN A 204 14.64 -13.16 3.18
N GLU A 205 14.99 -12.19 2.33
CA GLU A 205 16.37 -11.86 1.91
C GLU A 205 17.12 -12.92 1.09
N GLU A 206 16.45 -13.98 0.66
CA GLU A 206 17.04 -15.03 -0.18
C GLU A 206 16.36 -15.10 -1.54
N ILE A 207 17.14 -15.41 -2.60
CA ILE A 207 16.59 -15.65 -3.93
C ILE A 207 15.66 -16.86 -3.87
N ARG A 208 14.39 -16.64 -4.26
CA ARG A 208 13.33 -17.64 -4.20
C ARG A 208 12.99 -18.23 -5.55
N CYS A 209 12.98 -17.41 -6.59
CA CYS A 209 12.66 -17.85 -7.95
C CYS A 209 13.09 -16.77 -8.95
N VAL A 210 13.64 -17.18 -10.09
CA VAL A 210 14.07 -16.29 -11.17
C VAL A 210 13.27 -16.62 -12.43
N ARG A 211 12.80 -15.61 -13.15
CA ARG A 211 12.27 -15.76 -14.51
C ARG A 211 13.23 -15.12 -15.50
N ASP A 212 13.74 -15.94 -16.41
CA ASP A 212 14.75 -15.53 -17.38
C ASP A 212 14.58 -16.34 -18.67
N ASP A 213 14.52 -15.62 -19.79
CA ASP A 213 14.30 -16.17 -21.14
C ASP A 213 13.00 -16.99 -21.22
N GLY A 214 11.93 -16.46 -20.63
CA GLY A 214 10.60 -17.09 -20.60
C GLY A 214 10.50 -18.34 -19.72
N THR A 215 11.55 -18.71 -18.97
CA THR A 215 11.61 -19.92 -18.14
C THR A 215 11.81 -19.58 -16.66
N TRP A 216 11.28 -20.44 -15.78
CA TRP A 216 11.51 -20.34 -14.34
C TRP A 216 12.78 -21.11 -13.95
N LYS A 217 13.69 -20.46 -13.23
CA LYS A 217 15.02 -20.95 -12.83
C LYS A 217 15.23 -20.69 -11.33
N GLN A 218 16.03 -21.52 -10.67
CA GLN A 218 16.33 -21.36 -9.22
C GLN A 218 15.04 -21.30 -8.37
N CYS A 219 14.11 -22.21 -8.66
CA CYS A 219 12.81 -22.31 -7.98
C CYS A 219 12.67 -23.71 -7.38
N GLU A 220 13.58 -24.10 -6.49
CA GLU A 220 13.68 -25.44 -5.89
C GLU A 220 12.39 -25.84 -5.17
N ARG A 221 11.70 -24.85 -4.56
CA ARG A 221 10.40 -25.00 -3.92
C ARG A 221 9.21 -24.85 -4.87
N GLY A 222 9.44 -24.79 -6.19
CA GLY A 222 8.42 -24.60 -7.22
C GLY A 222 8.23 -23.15 -7.65
N SER A 223 7.60 -22.95 -8.81
CA SER A 223 7.33 -21.64 -9.42
C SER A 223 5.84 -21.33 -9.55
N SER A 224 4.98 -22.02 -8.79
CA SER A 224 3.54 -21.77 -8.77
C SER A 224 3.17 -20.74 -7.71
N VAL A 225 2.02 -20.09 -7.89
CA VAL A 225 1.45 -19.14 -6.92
C VAL A 225 1.27 -19.80 -5.56
N GLU A 226 0.75 -21.04 -5.53
CA GLU A 226 0.51 -21.80 -4.31
C GLU A 226 1.81 -22.10 -3.57
N SER A 227 2.89 -22.42 -4.31
CA SER A 227 4.19 -22.65 -3.69
C SER A 227 4.77 -21.40 -3.04
N LEU A 228 4.63 -20.23 -3.67
CA LEU A 228 5.09 -18.97 -3.08
C LEU A 228 4.27 -18.60 -1.83
N ILE A 229 2.95 -18.77 -1.87
CA ILE A 229 2.06 -18.52 -0.73
C ILE A 229 2.39 -19.45 0.44
N ALA A 230 2.60 -20.75 0.17
CA ALA A 230 2.96 -21.71 1.21
C ALA A 230 4.26 -21.32 1.92
N ASP A 231 5.26 -20.87 1.17
CA ASP A 231 6.55 -20.45 1.73
C ASP A 231 6.41 -19.18 2.58
N ILE A 232 5.59 -18.22 2.14
CA ILE A 232 5.28 -17.01 2.92
C ILE A 232 4.57 -17.40 4.23
N ASP A 233 3.60 -18.30 4.17
CA ASP A 233 2.83 -18.74 5.34
C ASP A 233 3.70 -19.51 6.33
N ASP A 234 4.59 -20.37 5.85
CA ASP A 234 5.57 -21.07 6.68
C ASP A 234 6.45 -20.10 7.49
N ILE A 235 6.83 -18.96 6.92
CA ILE A 235 7.65 -17.95 7.58
C ILE A 235 6.78 -17.10 8.52
N TYR A 236 5.65 -16.61 8.03
CA TYR A 236 4.75 -15.75 8.79
C TYR A 236 4.26 -16.42 10.08
N ASN A 237 3.83 -17.68 10.00
CA ASN A 237 3.36 -18.43 11.18
C ASN A 237 4.46 -18.61 12.26
N LYS A 238 5.74 -18.65 11.85
CA LYS A 238 6.86 -18.69 12.80
C LYS A 238 7.08 -17.34 13.49
N LEU A 239 6.74 -16.24 12.84
CA LEU A 239 6.79 -14.89 13.43
C LEU A 239 5.62 -14.67 14.40
N GLU A 240 4.47 -15.28 14.14
CA GLU A 240 3.30 -15.23 15.03
C GLU A 240 3.48 -16.03 16.33
N THR A 241 4.31 -17.07 16.32
CA THR A 241 4.48 -17.94 17.49
C THR A 241 5.60 -17.39 18.38
N PRO A 242 5.32 -16.77 19.54
CA PRO A 242 6.38 -16.34 20.45
C PRO A 242 7.22 -17.55 20.91
N PRO A 243 8.52 -17.40 21.14
CA PRO A 243 9.35 -18.49 21.61
C PRO A 243 8.77 -19.02 22.92
N THR A 244 8.36 -20.29 22.93
CA THR A 244 7.93 -20.98 24.14
C THR A 244 9.07 -20.86 25.15
N THR A 245 8.86 -20.12 26.24
CA THR A 245 9.79 -20.11 27.37
C THR A 245 9.77 -21.49 28.00
N SER A 246 10.60 -22.39 27.50
CA SER A 246 10.86 -23.69 28.10
C SER A 246 11.78 -23.49 29.31
N GLY A 247 11.16 -23.49 30.49
CA GLY A 247 11.82 -23.86 31.74
C GLY A 247 12.52 -22.73 32.49
N VAL A 248 11.83 -22.16 33.49
CA VAL A 248 12.48 -21.82 34.74
C VAL A 248 12.28 -23.01 35.69
N PRO A 249 13.33 -23.79 36.02
CA PRO A 249 13.24 -24.83 37.04
C PRO A 249 13.20 -24.17 38.43
N GLY A 250 12.08 -24.39 39.12
CA GLY A 250 11.96 -24.52 40.59
C GLY A 250 12.65 -23.49 41.48
N GLU A 251 11.85 -22.64 42.12
CA GLU A 251 12.18 -22.11 43.44
C GLU A 251 11.57 -22.96 44.55
N ARG A 252 12.38 -23.13 45.58
CA ARG A 252 12.30 -24.05 46.73
C ARG A 252 11.22 -23.67 47.73
#